data_AF-A0A378IPY9-F1
#
_entry.id   AF-A0A378IPY9-F1
#
_cell.length_a   1.000
_cell.length_b   1.000
_cell.length_c   1.000
_cell.angle_alpha   90.00
_cell.angle_beta   90.00
_cell.angle_gamma   90.00
#
_symmetry.space_group_name_H-M   'P 1'
#
loop_
_entity.id
_entity.type
_entity.pdbx_description
1 polymer ?
#
loop_
_entity_poly.entity_id
_entity_poly.type
_entity_poly.pdbx_seq_one_letter_code
_entity_poly.pdbx_strand_id
1 'polypeptide(L)'
;MNYREKLSNVNALRVYAMVFLILYDRHYFFSLCYRKGAGLSTTFVPFYFNAGCLYLALSTILLTGMLLLLLTALLFSIYRFFSKKNTPPLLVSLLIIVLVTWLLHLLSPFSLVT
;
A
#
# COMPACT_ATOMS: atom_id res chain seq x y z
N MET A 1 -22.31 -13.58 -12.09
CA MET A 1 -21.74 -12.36 -11.50
C MET A 1 -21.37 -11.41 -12.63
N ASN A 2 -21.94 -10.22 -12.62
CA ASN A 2 -21.81 -9.24 -13.72
C ASN A 2 -20.39 -8.62 -13.72
N TYR A 3 -19.88 -8.21 -14.89
CA TYR A 3 -18.52 -7.65 -15.01
C TYR A 3 -18.33 -6.39 -14.15
N ARG A 4 -19.38 -5.54 -14.04
CA ARG A 4 -19.38 -4.37 -13.15
C ARG A 4 -19.26 -4.73 -11.67
N GLU A 5 -19.97 -5.76 -11.21
CA GLU A 5 -19.91 -6.21 -9.81
C GLU A 5 -18.51 -6.73 -9.48
N LYS A 6 -17.88 -7.44 -10.42
CA LYS A 6 -16.53 -7.97 -10.24
C LYS A 6 -15.48 -6.86 -10.16
N LEU A 7 -15.59 -5.83 -10.99
CA LEU A 7 -14.72 -4.66 -10.94
C LEU A 7 -14.90 -3.87 -9.63
N SER A 8 -16.15 -3.69 -9.20
CA SER A 8 -16.47 -3.04 -7.92
C SER A 8 -15.85 -3.80 -6.74
N ASN A 9 -15.98 -5.13 -6.71
CA ASN A 9 -15.41 -5.95 -5.65
C ASN A 9 -13.87 -5.91 -5.61
N VAL A 10 -13.20 -5.91 -6.77
CA VAL A 10 -11.73 -5.80 -6.82
C VAL A 10 -11.24 -4.44 -6.34
N ASN A 11 -11.95 -3.36 -6.69
CA ASN A 11 -11.61 -2.02 -6.20
C ASN A 11 -11.87 -1.88 -4.69
N ALA A 12 -12.98 -2.43 -4.19
CA ALA A 12 -13.22 -2.49 -2.75
C ALA A 12 -12.09 -3.24 -2.04
N LEU A 13 -11.64 -4.38 -2.58
CA LEU A 13 -10.56 -5.17 -2.01
C LEU A 13 -9.22 -4.42 -1.96
N ARG A 14 -8.93 -3.59 -2.97
CA ARG A 14 -7.75 -2.71 -2.98
C ARG A 14 -7.83 -1.63 -1.90
N VAL A 15 -8.99 -1.03 -1.72
CA VAL A 15 -9.22 -0.03 -0.65
C VAL A 15 -9.05 -0.70 0.71
N TYR A 16 -9.64 -1.87 0.94
CA TYR A 16 -9.44 -2.63 2.17
C TYR A 16 -7.97 -2.96 2.42
N ALA A 17 -7.24 -3.45 1.40
CA ALA A 17 -5.81 -3.72 1.51
C ALA A 17 -5.01 -2.48 1.92
N MET A 18 -5.36 -1.31 1.39
CA MET A 18 -4.71 -0.05 1.74
C MET A 18 -5.01 0.38 3.18
N VAL A 19 -6.25 0.23 3.65
CA VAL A 19 -6.62 0.47 5.05
C VAL A 19 -5.86 -0.49 5.98
N PHE A 20 -5.77 -1.77 5.62
CA PHE A 20 -5.01 -2.76 6.38
C PHE A 20 -3.52 -2.38 6.49
N LEU A 21 -2.88 -1.99 5.38
CA LEU A 21 -1.50 -1.50 5.41
C LEU A 21 -1.36 -0.31 6.35
N ILE A 22 -2.23 0.70 6.26
CA ILE A 22 -2.14 1.88 7.13
C ILE A 22 -2.25 1.52 8.62
N LEU A 23 -3.14 0.59 8.98
CA LEU A 23 -3.35 0.17 10.37
C LEU A 23 -2.19 -0.64 10.93
N TYR A 24 -1.70 -1.63 10.17
CA TYR A 24 -0.64 -2.53 10.63
C TYR A 24 0.75 -1.87 10.53
N ASP A 25 0.97 -1.04 9.51
CA ASP A 25 2.23 -0.33 9.26
C ASP A 25 2.18 1.12 9.71
N ARG A 26 1.38 1.43 10.73
CA ARG A 26 1.30 2.80 11.29
C ARG A 26 2.68 3.37 11.64
N HIS A 27 3.59 2.54 12.15
CA HIS A 27 4.93 2.98 12.52
C HIS A 27 5.79 3.33 11.31
N TYR A 28 5.54 2.69 10.17
CA TYR A 28 6.21 2.98 8.90
C TYR A 28 5.67 4.27 8.29
N PHE A 29 4.35 4.41 8.13
CA PHE A 29 3.74 5.60 7.53
C PHE A 29 3.94 6.86 8.36
N PHE A 30 3.98 6.71 9.70
CA PHE A 30 4.15 7.82 10.62
C PHE A 30 5.54 7.85 11.29
N SER A 31 6.55 7.16 10.74
CA SER A 31 7.90 7.09 11.32
C SER A 31 8.52 8.47 11.61
N LEU A 32 8.27 9.44 10.72
CA LEU A 32 8.72 10.82 10.87
C LEU A 32 7.99 11.60 11.98
N CYS A 33 6.79 11.16 12.40
CA CYS A 33 6.07 11.76 13.54
C CYS A 33 6.67 11.32 14.89
N TYR A 34 7.54 10.30 14.88
CA TYR A 34 8.32 9.87 16.04
C TYR A 34 9.71 10.52 16.07
N ARG A 35 10.06 11.36 15.10
CA ARG A 35 11.35 12.06 15.02
C ARG A 35 11.17 13.54 15.30
N LYS A 36 11.96 14.09 16.23
CA LYS A 36 12.05 15.53 16.50
C LYS A 36 13.48 16.01 16.30
N GLY A 37 13.62 17.15 15.62
CA GLY A 37 14.90 17.71 15.19
C GLY A 37 15.08 17.63 13.66
N ALA A 38 16.08 18.33 13.14
CA ALA A 38 16.46 18.30 11.73
C ALA A 38 17.95 17.90 11.62
N GLY A 39 18.27 16.96 10.73
CA GLY A 39 19.66 16.51 10.51
C GLY A 39 20.22 15.66 11.65
N LEU A 40 21.43 16.00 12.13
CA LEU A 40 22.24 15.19 13.06
C LEU A 40 21.70 15.15 14.52
N SER A 41 20.69 15.94 14.87
CA SER A 41 20.09 16.00 16.21
C SER A 41 18.72 15.32 16.28
N THR A 42 18.50 14.30 15.45
CA THR A 42 17.23 13.56 15.45
C THR A 42 17.10 12.73 16.73
N THR A 43 16.07 13.05 17.52
CA THR A 43 15.71 12.30 18.73
C THR A 43 14.38 11.58 18.52
N PHE A 44 14.29 10.34 19.00
CA PHE A 44 13.02 9.63 19.06
C PHE A 44 12.19 10.19 20.20
N VAL A 45 10.98 10.62 19.88
CA VAL A 45 10.03 11.23 20.83
C VAL A 45 8.68 10.53 20.77
N PRO A 46 7.86 10.65 21.83
CA PRO A 46 6.46 10.29 21.74
C PRO A 46 5.80 11.01 20.56
N PHE A 47 4.89 10.30 19.92
CA PHE A 47 4.22 10.71 18.69
C PHE A 47 3.70 12.16 18.76
N TYR A 48 4.15 13.01 17.82
CA TYR A 48 3.72 14.41 17.73
C TYR A 48 3.17 14.73 16.34
N PHE A 49 1.93 15.22 16.29
CA PHE A 49 1.32 15.69 15.06
C PHE A 49 1.84 17.09 14.71
N ASN A 50 2.73 17.16 13.72
CA ASN A 50 3.12 18.40 13.04
C ASN A 50 2.68 18.34 11.57
N ALA A 51 2.37 19.50 10.97
CA ALA A 51 1.97 19.63 9.57
C ALA A 51 2.98 18.96 8.63
N GLY A 52 4.29 19.15 8.85
CA GLY A 52 5.34 18.51 8.06
C GLY A 52 5.29 16.97 8.09
N CYS A 53 5.05 16.37 9.26
CA CYS A 53 4.89 14.92 9.33
C CYS A 53 3.63 14.45 8.60
N LEU A 54 2.52 15.19 8.74
CA LEU A 54 1.26 14.82 8.12
C LEU A 54 1.37 14.84 6.59
N TYR A 55 2.04 15.84 6.00
CA TYR A 55 2.32 15.86 4.56
C TYR A 55 3.19 14.68 4.10
N LEU A 56 4.23 14.33 4.86
CA LEU A 56 5.12 13.22 4.53
C LEU A 56 4.40 11.86 4.66
N ALA A 57 3.63 11.66 5.72
CA ALA A 57 2.81 10.47 5.91
C ALA A 57 1.75 10.33 4.81
N LEU A 58 1.10 11.43 4.42
CA LEU A 58 0.10 11.40 3.36
C LEU A 58 0.73 11.11 1.99
N SER A 59 1.93 11.66 1.74
CA SER A 59 2.73 11.36 0.55
C SER A 59 3.14 9.88 0.48
N THR A 60 3.64 9.30 1.56
CA THR A 60 4.02 7.88 1.61
C THR A 60 2.81 6.96 1.45
N ILE A 61 1.67 7.30 2.05
CA ILE A 61 0.41 6.58 1.84
C ILE A 61 0.01 6.63 0.36
N LEU A 62 0.00 7.81 -0.27
CA LEU A 62 -0.35 7.95 -1.68
C LEU A 62 0.59 7.16 -2.60
N LEU A 63 1.90 7.23 -2.35
CA LEU A 63 2.92 6.49 -3.11
C LEU A 63 2.74 4.98 -2.96
N THR A 64 2.53 4.48 -1.74
CA THR A 64 2.25 3.05 -1.50
C THR A 64 0.97 2.61 -2.21
N GLY A 65 -0.08 3.44 -2.20
CA GLY A 65 -1.33 3.18 -2.93
C GLY A 65 -1.13 3.09 -4.45
N MET A 66 -0.36 4.02 -5.01
CA MET A 66 0.02 3.99 -6.42
C MET A 66 0.81 2.73 -6.76
N LEU A 67 1.75 2.31 -5.90
CA LEU A 67 2.48 1.06 -6.07
C LEU A 67 1.54 -0.15 -6.05
N LEU A 68 0.59 -0.21 -5.11
CA LEU A 68 -0.38 -1.29 -5.01
C LEU A 68 -1.24 -1.39 -6.29
N LEU A 69 -1.69 -0.25 -6.83
CA LEU A 69 -2.41 -0.22 -8.10
C LEU A 69 -1.54 -0.70 -9.27
N LEU A 70 -0.29 -0.23 -9.37
CA LEU A 70 0.62 -0.57 -10.44
C LEU A 70 1.00 -2.07 -10.42
N LEU A 71 1.40 -2.59 -9.25
CA LEU A 71 1.78 -3.99 -9.06
C LEU A 71 0.61 -4.94 -9.29
N THR A 72 -0.58 -4.61 -8.79
CA THR A 72 -1.77 -5.44 -9.06
C THR A 72 -2.14 -5.41 -10.54
N ALA A 73 -2.05 -4.26 -11.22
CA ALA A 73 -2.28 -4.18 -12.67
C ALA A 73 -1.27 -5.00 -13.47
N LEU A 74 0.01 -4.96 -13.08
CA LEU A 74 1.09 -5.71 -13.71
C LEU A 74 0.87 -7.22 -13.56
N LEU A 75 0.54 -7.70 -12.36
CA LEU A 75 0.22 -9.11 -12.12
C LEU A 75 -1.04 -9.57 -12.85
N PHE A 76 -2.06 -8.70 -12.96
CA PHE A 76 -3.24 -9.02 -13.78
C PHE A 76 -2.90 -9.10 -15.27
N SER A 77 -2.00 -8.25 -15.77
CA SER A 77 -1.51 -8.32 -17.15
C SER A 77 -0.75 -9.62 -17.41
N ILE A 78 0.17 -9.99 -16.50
CA ILE A 78 0.89 -11.27 -16.55
C ILE A 78 -0.10 -12.43 -16.55
N TYR A 79 -1.06 -12.44 -15.63
CA TYR A 79 -2.09 -13.49 -15.58
C TYR A 79 -2.87 -13.59 -16.89
N ARG A 80 -3.27 -12.46 -17.47
CA ARG A 80 -4.00 -12.41 -18.75
C ARG A 80 -3.16 -12.98 -19.88
N PHE A 81 -1.87 -12.68 -19.91
CA PHE A 81 -0.93 -13.18 -20.90
C PHE A 81 -0.80 -14.71 -20.84
N PHE A 82 -0.58 -15.28 -19.65
CA PHE A 82 -0.42 -16.73 -19.47
C PHE A 82 -1.74 -17.50 -19.61
N SER A 83 -2.81 -17.02 -18.98
CA SER A 83 -4.09 -17.74 -18.93
C SER A 83 -4.91 -17.57 -20.21
N LYS A 84 -4.55 -16.62 -21.08
CA LYS A 84 -5.33 -16.17 -22.27
C LYS A 84 -6.77 -15.75 -21.95
N LYS A 85 -7.11 -15.62 -20.67
CA LYS A 85 -8.44 -15.23 -20.17
C LYS A 85 -8.44 -13.73 -19.89
N ASN A 86 -9.42 -13.02 -20.45
CA ASN A 86 -9.57 -11.57 -20.24
C ASN A 86 -9.91 -11.19 -18.80
N THR A 87 -10.55 -12.07 -18.03
CA THR A 87 -10.95 -11.77 -16.64
C THR A 87 -10.47 -12.83 -15.65
N PRO A 88 -9.60 -12.49 -14.69
CA PRO A 88 -9.18 -13.40 -13.64
C PRO A 88 -10.37 -13.77 -12.74
N PRO A 89 -10.52 -15.01 -12.28
CA PRO A 89 -11.55 -15.37 -11.30
C PRO A 89 -11.31 -14.63 -9.98
N LEU A 90 -12.37 -14.46 -9.18
CA LEU A 90 -12.35 -13.62 -7.98
C LEU A 90 -11.31 -14.09 -6.95
N LEU A 91 -11.11 -15.41 -6.84
CA LEU A 91 -10.10 -16.03 -6.00
C LEU A 91 -8.66 -15.65 -6.42
N VAL A 92 -8.38 -15.58 -7.72
CA VAL A 92 -7.07 -15.14 -8.23
C VAL A 92 -6.87 -13.65 -7.97
N SER A 93 -7.90 -12.83 -8.15
CA SER A 93 -7.83 -11.40 -7.80
C SER A 93 -7.54 -11.18 -6.31
N LEU A 94 -8.16 -11.99 -5.44
CA LEU A 94 -7.90 -11.95 -4.01
C LEU A 94 -6.47 -12.36 -3.68
N LEU A 95 -5.98 -13.47 -4.25
CA LEU A 95 -4.60 -13.92 -4.07
C LEU A 95 -3.58 -12.88 -4.54
N ILE A 96 -3.78 -12.27 -5.71
CA ILE A 96 -2.87 -11.22 -6.23
C ILE A 96 -2.83 -10.03 -5.29
N ILE A 97 -4.00 -9.57 -4.80
CA ILE A 97 -4.06 -8.41 -3.91
C ILE A 97 -3.41 -8.74 -2.56
N VAL A 98 -3.69 -9.90 -1.97
CA VAL A 98 -3.04 -10.35 -0.72
C VAL A 98 -1.52 -10.43 -0.89
N LEU A 99 -1.05 -11.03 -1.98
CA LEU A 99 0.38 -11.16 -2.27
C LEU A 99 1.07 -9.80 -2.42
N VAL A 100 0.48 -8.87 -3.17
CA VAL A 100 1.03 -7.51 -3.34
C VAL A 100 1.02 -6.74 -2.02
N THR A 101 -0.06 -6.86 -1.25
CA THR A 101 -0.19 -6.20 0.06
C THR A 101 0.88 -6.72 1.02
N TRP A 102 1.07 -8.04 1.06
CA TRP A 102 2.10 -8.70 1.85
C TRP A 102 3.52 -8.29 1.42
N LEU A 103 3.75 -8.20 0.11
CA LEU A 103 5.03 -7.75 -0.43
C LEU A 103 5.32 -6.29 -0.04
N LEU A 104 4.32 -5.41 -0.11
CA LEU A 104 4.47 -4.00 0.29
C LEU A 104 4.70 -3.85 1.80
N HIS A 105 4.01 -4.65 2.62
CA HIS A 105 4.24 -4.73 4.06
C HIS A 105 5.70 -5.12 4.37
N LEU A 106 6.18 -6.21 3.77
CA LEU A 106 7.54 -6.70 3.97
C LEU A 106 8.62 -5.74 3.46
N LEU A 107 8.46 -5.20 2.25
CA LEU A 107 9.48 -4.34 1.66
C LEU A 107 9.55 -2.99 2.35
N SER A 108 8.42 -2.45 2.81
CA SER A 108 8.36 -1.10 3.39
C SER A 108 9.18 -0.11 2.53
N PRO A 109 8.87 0.05 1.23
CA PRO A 109 9.79 0.60 0.23
C PRO A 109 10.17 2.07 0.43
N PHE A 110 9.36 2.81 1.19
CA PHE A 110 9.59 4.21 1.57
C PHE A 110 9.96 4.33 3.05
N SER A 111 10.52 3.26 3.63
CA SER A 111 11.05 3.29 4.98
C SER A 111 12.22 4.26 4.94
N LEU A 112 12.01 5.47 5.45
CA LEU A 112 13.05 6.48 5.63
C LEU A 112 14.02 6.11 6.78
N VAL A 113 14.11 4.82 7.08
CA VAL A 113 14.95 4.22 8.12
C VAL A 113 15.75 3.09 7.48
N THR A 114 16.98 3.42 7.10
CA THR A 114 18.16 2.67 7.53
C THR A 114 18.75 3.40 8.73
#